data_AF-A0A366I9X1-F1
#
_entry.id   AF-A0A366I9X1-F1
#
_cell.length_a   1.000
_cell.length_b   1.000
_cell.length_c   1.000
_cell.angle_alpha   90.00
_cell.angle_beta   90.00
_cell.angle_gamma   90.00
#
_symmetry.space_group_name_H-M   'P 1'
#
loop_
_entity.id
_entity.type
_entity.pdbx_description
1 polymer ?
#
loop_
_entity_poly.entity_id
_entity_poly.type
_entity_poly.pdbx_seq_one_letter_code
_entity_poly.pdbx_strand_id
1 'polypeptide(L)'
;MNDVYGRDTKDYYLSGRLLQELEKILDYPLTVIEAPSGAGKTTAVREYLKEYIPQSVNEYWYTAIGETPARVWEYIYDAFYPFDSETAEALKYLGTPARETLGDIARLLKSCRCEAPTVLVIDNYQLIQSDIQREIISALSYNGSSNLHIVIITQELDLPAPGSTYNSRILTIGKDTLFFTARGEGKGSGESLSSFISGPTR
;
A
#
# COMPACT_ATOMS: atom_id res chain seq x y z
N MET A 1 -42.79 17.65 5.04
CA MET A 1 -41.69 18.33 5.75
C MET A 1 -40.44 17.55 5.45
N ASN A 2 -39.56 18.15 4.64
CA ASN A 2 -38.27 17.61 4.24
C ASN A 2 -37.34 17.57 5.47
N ASP A 3 -36.45 16.58 5.51
CA ASP A 3 -35.03 16.90 5.32
C ASP A 3 -34.24 15.67 4.87
N VAL A 4 -33.64 15.84 3.70
CA VAL A 4 -32.78 14.94 2.96
C VAL A 4 -31.36 15.22 3.45
N TYR A 5 -30.80 14.37 4.31
CA TYR A 5 -29.35 14.30 4.48
C TYR A 5 -28.79 13.41 3.37
N GLY A 6 -28.73 13.98 2.16
CA GLY A 6 -27.82 13.49 1.14
C GLY A 6 -26.40 13.73 1.65
N ARG A 7 -25.69 12.68 2.07
CA ARG A 7 -24.25 12.77 2.17
C ARG A 7 -23.74 12.99 0.74
N ASP A 8 -23.08 14.12 0.55
CA ASP A 8 -22.29 14.42 -0.63
C ASP A 8 -21.07 13.48 -0.65
N THR A 9 -21.28 12.19 -0.97
CA THR A 9 -20.19 11.31 -1.35
C THR A 9 -19.81 11.71 -2.76
N LYS A 10 -18.78 12.55 -2.88
CA LYS A 10 -18.10 12.69 -4.17
C LYS A 10 -17.60 11.30 -4.55
N ASP A 11 -18.28 10.65 -5.49
CA ASP A 11 -17.85 9.40 -6.12
C ASP A 11 -16.55 9.72 -6.89
N TYR A 12 -15.41 9.55 -6.24
CA TYR A 12 -14.10 9.65 -6.88
C TYR A 12 -13.82 8.32 -7.58
N TYR A 13 -13.75 8.32 -8.91
CA TYR A 13 -13.33 7.14 -9.65
C TYR A 13 -11.82 7.14 -9.85
N LEU A 14 -11.19 5.99 -9.61
CA LEU A 14 -9.80 5.73 -9.99
C LEU A 14 -9.71 5.85 -11.51
N SER A 15 -8.77 6.65 -12.02
CA SER A 15 -8.52 6.65 -13.47
C SER A 15 -8.06 5.27 -13.92
N GLY A 16 -8.35 4.87 -15.15
CA GLY A 16 -7.94 3.55 -15.67
C GLY A 16 -6.43 3.31 -15.57
N ARG A 17 -5.63 4.37 -15.76
CA ARG A 17 -4.17 4.32 -15.58
C ARG A 17 -3.76 4.08 -14.12
N LEU A 18 -4.42 4.74 -13.17
CA LEU A 18 -4.16 4.53 -11.75
C LEU A 18 -4.55 3.12 -11.32
N LEU A 19 -5.71 2.64 -11.76
CA LEU A 19 -6.17 1.28 -11.47
C LEU A 19 -5.18 0.23 -11.98
N GLN A 20 -4.69 0.36 -13.22
CA GLN A 20 -3.68 -0.56 -13.78
C GLN A 20 -2.37 -0.62 -12.97
N GLU A 21 -1.95 0.48 -12.34
CA GLU A 21 -0.78 0.44 -11.45
C GLU A 21 -1.12 -0.17 -10.09
N LEU A 22 -2.31 0.12 -9.54
CA LEU A 22 -2.75 -0.45 -8.26
C LEU A 22 -3.00 -1.97 -8.35
N GLU A 23 -3.45 -2.48 -9.50
CA GLU A 23 -3.62 -3.91 -9.77
C GLU A 23 -2.33 -4.73 -9.57
N LYS A 24 -1.17 -4.08 -9.71
CA LYS A 24 0.13 -4.71 -9.50
C LYS A 24 0.53 -4.83 -8.03
N ILE A 25 -0.24 -4.28 -7.07
CA ILE A 25 0.12 -4.31 -5.64
C ILE A 25 0.38 -5.74 -5.15
N LEU A 26 -0.44 -6.71 -5.59
CA LEU A 26 -0.31 -8.12 -5.21
C LEU A 26 0.81 -8.87 -5.94
N ASP A 27 1.47 -8.24 -6.92
CA ASP A 27 2.61 -8.84 -7.62
C ASP A 27 3.96 -8.48 -6.96
N TYR A 28 3.95 -7.52 -6.02
CA TYR A 28 5.15 -7.02 -5.36
C TYR A 28 5.08 -7.23 -3.84
N PRO A 29 6.20 -7.59 -3.19
CA PRO A 29 6.25 -7.68 -1.74
C PRO A 29 6.11 -6.30 -1.07
N LEU A 30 6.47 -5.22 -1.78
CA LEU A 30 6.30 -3.86 -1.30
C LEU A 30 5.93 -2.90 -2.45
N THR A 31 4.93 -2.05 -2.21
CA THR A 31 4.56 -0.95 -3.09
C THR A 31 4.69 0.38 -2.33
N VAL A 32 5.34 1.37 -2.95
CA VAL A 32 5.38 2.75 -2.45
C VAL A 32 4.53 3.64 -3.34
N ILE A 33 3.60 4.37 -2.75
CA ILE A 33 2.77 5.37 -3.40
C ILE A 33 3.24 6.74 -2.91
N GLU A 34 3.92 7.47 -3.80
CA GLU A 34 4.60 8.72 -3.49
C GLU A 34 4.04 9.87 -4.34
N ALA A 35 3.50 10.87 -3.67
CA ALA A 35 3.06 12.12 -4.30
C ALA A 35 2.85 13.22 -3.26
N PRO A 36 2.78 14.50 -3.68
CA PRO A 36 2.46 15.61 -2.79
C PRO A 36 1.18 15.42 -1.97
N SER A 37 1.06 16.20 -0.89
CA SER A 37 -0.18 16.29 -0.12
C SER A 37 -1.36 16.69 -1.01
N GLY A 38 -2.55 16.19 -0.70
CA GLY A 38 -3.76 16.47 -1.49
C GLY A 38 -3.91 15.66 -2.79
N ALA A 39 -2.90 14.88 -3.20
CA ALA A 39 -2.97 14.02 -4.39
C ALA A 39 -3.85 12.76 -4.23
N GLY A 40 -4.69 12.67 -3.19
CA GLY A 40 -5.66 11.59 -3.01
C GLY A 40 -5.12 10.17 -2.73
N LYS A 41 -3.81 9.99 -2.51
CA LYS A 41 -3.17 8.66 -2.31
C LYS A 41 -3.92 7.71 -1.36
N THR A 42 -4.23 8.19 -0.15
CA THR A 42 -4.98 7.44 0.87
C THR A 42 -6.35 7.00 0.35
N THR A 43 -7.06 7.88 -0.36
CA THR A 43 -8.35 7.58 -0.98
C THR A 43 -8.18 6.56 -2.10
N ALA A 44 -7.14 6.68 -2.95
CA ALA A 44 -6.90 5.72 -4.03
C ALA A 44 -6.74 4.29 -3.50
N VAL A 45 -5.86 4.10 -2.51
CA VAL A 45 -5.62 2.78 -1.92
C VAL A 45 -6.87 2.25 -1.25
N ARG A 46 -7.55 3.07 -0.46
CA ARG A 46 -8.76 2.63 0.25
C ARG A 46 -9.88 2.21 -0.69
N GLU A 47 -10.15 2.97 -1.75
CA GLU A 47 -11.15 2.59 -2.75
C GLU A 47 -10.72 1.35 -3.54
N TYR A 48 -9.42 1.22 -3.86
CA TYR A 48 -8.90 0.04 -4.55
C TYR A 48 -9.07 -1.24 -3.72
N LEU A 49 -8.63 -1.22 -2.45
CA LEU A 49 -8.76 -2.36 -1.54
C LEU A 49 -10.23 -2.73 -1.30
N LYS A 50 -11.11 -1.73 -1.20
CA LYS A 50 -12.55 -1.95 -0.97
C LYS A 50 -13.28 -2.55 -2.17
N GLU A 51 -13.00 -2.06 -3.39
CA GLU A 51 -13.80 -2.38 -4.58
C GLU A 51 -13.19 -3.50 -5.45
N TYR A 52 -11.86 -3.69 -5.42
CA TYR A 52 -11.16 -4.55 -6.38
C TYR A 52 -10.40 -5.72 -5.74
N ILE A 53 -10.14 -5.68 -4.43
CA ILE A 53 -9.47 -6.78 -3.74
C ILE A 53 -10.50 -7.79 -3.19
N PRO A 54 -10.28 -9.11 -3.37
CA PRO A 54 -11.18 -10.12 -2.82
C PRO A 54 -11.30 -10.04 -1.29
N GLN A 55 -12.51 -10.28 -0.75
CA GLN A 55 -12.75 -10.31 0.70
C GLN A 55 -11.95 -11.36 1.48
N SER A 56 -11.32 -12.32 0.78
CA SER A 56 -10.42 -13.31 1.37
C SER A 56 -9.03 -12.75 1.68
N VAL A 57 -8.70 -11.54 1.23
CA VAL A 57 -7.43 -10.88 1.53
C VAL A 57 -7.58 -10.12 2.86
N ASN A 58 -6.70 -10.38 3.82
CA ASN A 58 -6.68 -9.65 5.08
C ASN A 58 -6.11 -8.24 4.86
N GLU A 59 -6.77 -7.23 5.41
CA GLU A 59 -6.31 -5.84 5.35
C GLU A 59 -5.93 -5.36 6.76
N TYR A 60 -4.69 -4.90 6.91
CA TYR A 60 -4.21 -4.19 8.10
C TYR A 60 -3.80 -2.77 7.70
N TRP A 61 -4.25 -1.78 8.48
CA TRP A 61 -4.01 -0.39 8.16
C TRP A 61 -3.46 0.37 9.37
N TYR A 62 -2.24 0.88 9.24
CA TYR A 62 -1.64 1.83 10.17
C TYR A 62 -1.56 3.21 9.52
N THR A 63 -1.92 4.26 10.27
CA THR A 63 -1.76 5.65 9.82
C THR A 63 -0.91 6.40 10.83
N ALA A 64 0.27 6.86 10.39
CA ALA A 64 1.09 7.73 11.21
C ALA A 64 0.39 9.08 11.43
N ILE A 65 0.39 9.56 12.67
CA ILE A 65 -0.22 10.84 13.08
C ILE A 65 0.78 11.75 13.79
N GLY A 66 2.07 11.39 13.77
CA GLY A 66 3.16 12.17 14.38
C GLY A 66 3.57 11.69 15.78
N GLU A 67 3.32 10.42 16.09
CA GLU A 67 3.81 9.79 17.32
C GLU A 67 5.35 9.67 17.35
N THR A 68 5.89 9.32 18.52
CA THR A 68 7.33 9.03 18.63
C THR A 68 7.70 7.81 17.79
N PRO A 69 8.92 7.74 17.21
CA PRO A 69 9.36 6.59 16.41
C PRO A 69 9.15 5.24 17.10
N ALA A 70 9.46 5.15 18.40
CA ALA A 70 9.26 3.93 19.17
C ALA A 70 7.81 3.44 19.15
N ARG A 71 6.82 4.34 19.31
CA ARG A 71 5.40 3.98 19.28
C ARG A 71 4.95 3.58 17.88
N VAL A 72 5.39 4.32 16.87
CA VAL A 72 5.08 4.02 15.47
C VAL A 72 5.52 2.59 15.12
N TRP A 73 6.76 2.23 15.45
CA TRP A 73 7.31 0.92 15.13
C TRP A 73 6.70 -0.20 15.95
N GLU A 74 6.31 0.06 17.20
CA GLU A 74 5.52 -0.87 17.99
C GLU A 74 4.19 -1.21 17.27
N TYR A 75 3.46 -0.20 16.78
CA TYR A 75 2.21 -0.42 16.04
C TYR A 75 2.41 -1.13 14.70
N ILE A 76 3.46 -0.78 13.95
CA ILE A 76 3.77 -1.44 12.67
C ILE A 76 4.10 -2.93 12.90
N TYR A 77 4.90 -3.25 13.91
CA TYR A 77 5.23 -4.64 14.23
C TYR A 77 4.03 -5.39 14.81
N ASP A 78 3.15 -4.71 15.54
CA ASP A 78 1.91 -5.31 16.04
C ASP A 78 1.01 -5.83 14.91
N ALA A 79 1.04 -5.19 13.74
CA ALA A 79 0.28 -5.63 12.59
C ALA A 79 0.69 -7.03 12.09
N PHE A 80 1.85 -7.55 12.49
CA PHE A 80 2.31 -8.90 12.13
C PHE A 80 1.73 -9.99 13.04
N TYR A 81 1.31 -9.69 14.27
CA TYR A 81 0.83 -10.71 15.23
C TYR A 81 -0.27 -11.63 14.68
N PRO A 82 -1.27 -11.14 13.94
CA PRO A 82 -2.36 -12.00 13.46
C PRO A 82 -1.92 -13.13 12.51
N PHE A 83 -0.78 -12.99 11.84
CA PHE A 83 -0.30 -13.96 10.85
C PHE A 83 1.11 -14.50 11.11
N ASP A 84 1.92 -13.80 11.90
CA ASP A 84 3.26 -14.23 12.30
C ASP A 84 3.71 -13.58 13.62
N SER A 85 3.26 -14.14 14.74
CA SER A 85 3.62 -13.66 16.06
C SER A 85 5.12 -13.78 16.37
N GLU A 86 5.81 -14.79 15.81
CA GLU A 86 7.25 -15.00 16.01
C GLU A 86 8.05 -13.85 15.38
N THR A 87 7.73 -13.50 14.13
CA THR A 87 8.31 -12.33 13.48
C THR A 87 7.94 -11.04 14.21
N ALA A 88 6.69 -10.88 14.66
CA ALA A 88 6.25 -9.69 15.40
C ALA A 88 7.07 -9.48 16.68
N GLU A 89 7.23 -10.52 17.50
CA GLU A 89 8.01 -10.47 18.74
C GLU A 89 9.49 -10.18 18.48
N ALA A 90 10.08 -10.82 17.48
CA ALA A 90 11.47 -10.60 17.11
C ALA A 90 11.72 -9.16 16.61
N LEU A 91 10.82 -8.61 15.79
CA LEU A 91 10.90 -7.22 15.35
C LEU A 91 10.75 -6.25 16.52
N LYS A 92 9.79 -6.50 17.43
CA LYS A 92 9.62 -5.70 18.65
C LYS A 92 10.86 -5.71 19.54
N TYR A 93 11.55 -6.85 19.63
CA TYR A 93 12.80 -6.95 20.38
C TYR A 93 13.93 -6.07 19.78
N LEU A 94 14.00 -5.95 18.45
CA LEU A 94 14.94 -5.04 17.78
C LEU A 94 14.58 -3.55 17.99
N GLY A 95 13.32 -3.25 18.26
CA GLY A 95 12.84 -1.89 18.52
C GLY A 95 12.81 -1.00 17.29
N THR A 96 13.03 0.30 17.50
CA THR A 96 13.05 1.29 16.40
C THR A 96 14.17 0.96 15.40
N PRO A 97 13.88 0.88 14.10
CA PRO A 97 14.89 0.67 13.07
C PRO A 97 16.03 1.70 13.16
N ALA A 98 17.25 1.19 13.11
CA ALA A 98 18.49 1.93 13.06
C ALA A 98 19.39 1.29 12.02
N ARG A 99 20.43 2.00 11.55
CA ARG A 99 21.32 1.49 10.48
C ARG A 99 21.92 0.12 10.82
N GLU A 100 22.21 -0.08 12.10
CA GLU A 100 22.80 -1.30 12.65
C GLU A 100 21.82 -2.48 12.68
N THR A 101 20.50 -2.22 12.77
CA THR A 101 19.46 -3.26 12.88
C THR A 101 18.78 -3.59 11.55
N LEU A 102 18.99 -2.81 10.49
CA LEU A 102 18.35 -3.03 9.18
C LEU A 102 18.62 -4.43 8.59
N GLY A 103 19.84 -4.94 8.75
CA GLY A 103 20.20 -6.28 8.28
C GLY A 103 19.44 -7.39 9.01
N ASP A 104 19.20 -7.21 10.31
CA ASP A 104 18.44 -8.15 11.12
C ASP A 104 16.95 -8.06 10.82
N ILE A 105 16.40 -6.85 10.68
CA ILE A 105 15.01 -6.61 10.24
C ILE A 105 14.75 -7.31 8.91
N ALA A 106 15.61 -7.10 7.91
CA ALA A 106 15.47 -7.74 6.60
C ALA A 106 15.53 -9.27 6.68
N ARG A 107 16.37 -9.83 7.56
CA ARG A 107 16.50 -11.28 7.79
C ARG A 107 15.25 -11.86 8.45
N LEU A 108 14.70 -11.19 9.46
CA LEU A 108 13.47 -11.59 10.13
C LEU A 108 12.30 -11.58 9.14
N LEU A 109 12.13 -10.48 8.41
CA LEU A 109 11.06 -10.36 7.40
C LEU A 109 11.21 -11.40 6.29
N LYS A 110 12.42 -11.74 5.88
CA LYS A 110 12.66 -12.82 4.91
C LYS A 110 12.16 -14.19 5.39
N SER A 111 12.10 -14.39 6.70
CA SER A 111 11.59 -15.63 7.32
C SER A 111 10.11 -15.53 7.67
N CYS A 112 9.47 -14.37 7.44
CA CYS A 112 8.09 -14.13 7.79
C CYS A 112 7.15 -15.07 7.04
N ARG A 113 6.21 -15.67 7.77
CA ARG A 113 5.21 -16.59 7.25
C ARG A 113 3.87 -15.88 7.21
N CYS A 114 3.18 -15.96 6.08
CA CYS A 114 1.84 -15.44 5.95
C CYS A 114 1.06 -16.41 5.06
N GLU A 115 0.12 -17.15 5.63
CA GLU A 115 -0.59 -18.22 4.91
C GLU A 115 -1.73 -17.67 4.05
N ALA A 116 -2.44 -16.67 4.56
CA ALA A 116 -3.52 -16.01 3.83
C ALA A 116 -2.99 -14.75 3.12
N PRO A 117 -3.45 -14.47 1.88
CA PRO A 117 -3.18 -13.19 1.22
C PRO A 117 -3.48 -12.03 2.16
N THR A 118 -2.53 -11.12 2.32
CA THR A 118 -2.56 -10.06 3.33
C THR A 118 -1.92 -8.79 2.78
N VAL A 119 -2.60 -7.67 2.96
CA VAL A 119 -2.09 -6.32 2.67
C VAL A 119 -1.90 -5.56 3.98
N LEU A 120 -0.68 -5.08 4.21
CA LEU A 120 -0.36 -4.16 5.30
C LEU A 120 -0.12 -2.76 4.73
N VAL A 121 -1.03 -1.82 5.02
CA VAL A 121 -0.90 -0.42 4.63
C VAL A 121 -0.26 0.40 5.75
N ILE A 122 0.78 1.15 5.40
CA ILE A 122 1.45 2.12 6.25
C ILE A 122 1.23 3.51 5.63
N ASP A 123 0.24 4.23 6.13
CA ASP A 123 -0.15 5.54 5.65
C ASP A 123 0.56 6.69 6.38
N ASN A 124 0.75 7.80 5.67
CA ASN A 124 1.49 8.98 6.10
C ASN A 124 2.93 8.69 6.56
N TYR A 125 3.63 7.79 5.87
CA TYR A 125 4.98 7.35 6.24
C TYR A 125 5.99 8.50 6.40
N GLN A 126 5.81 9.61 5.68
CA GLN A 126 6.64 10.82 5.83
C GLN A 126 6.63 11.40 7.25
N LEU A 127 5.61 11.12 8.07
CA LEU A 127 5.50 11.60 9.45
C LEU A 127 6.34 10.77 10.44
N ILE A 128 6.85 9.62 10.01
CA ILE A 128 7.71 8.75 10.83
C ILE A 128 9.11 9.33 10.83
N GLN A 129 9.53 9.95 11.92
CA GLN A 129 10.83 10.60 12.04
C GLN A 129 11.98 9.57 11.95
N SER A 130 12.78 9.66 10.88
CA SER A 130 13.98 8.85 10.68
C SER A 130 14.85 9.45 9.58
N ASP A 131 16.17 9.36 9.72
CA ASP A 131 17.15 9.75 8.68
C ASP A 131 17.43 8.60 7.68
N ILE A 132 16.81 7.44 7.87
CA ILE A 132 17.04 6.20 7.09
C ILE A 132 15.76 5.61 6.49
N GLN A 133 14.77 6.47 6.21
CA GLN A 133 13.47 6.08 5.68
C GLN A 133 13.58 5.17 4.44
N ARG A 134 14.51 5.45 3.52
CA ARG A 134 14.67 4.67 2.28
C ARG A 134 15.26 3.29 2.55
N GLU A 135 16.24 3.23 3.44
CA GLU A 135 16.89 1.99 3.83
C GLU A 135 15.92 1.09 4.61
N ILE A 136 15.04 1.68 5.42
CA ILE A 136 13.93 0.97 6.07
C ILE A 136 12.97 0.40 5.03
N ILE A 137 12.51 1.20 4.05
CA ILE A 137 11.66 0.71 2.94
C ILE A 137 12.34 -0.46 2.23
N SER A 138 13.65 -0.36 1.98
CA SER A 138 14.41 -1.46 1.39
C SER A 138 14.41 -2.70 2.28
N ALA A 139 14.59 -2.57 3.60
CA ALA A 139 14.54 -3.69 4.54
C ALA A 139 13.15 -4.36 4.54
N LEU A 140 12.07 -3.57 4.56
CA LEU A 140 10.68 -4.06 4.52
C LEU A 140 10.36 -4.86 3.25
N SER A 141 10.96 -4.49 2.11
CA SER A 141 10.77 -5.19 0.84
C SER A 141 11.28 -6.64 0.83
N TYR A 142 12.14 -7.01 1.77
CA TYR A 142 12.69 -8.37 1.88
C TYR A 142 11.73 -9.37 2.53
N ASN A 143 10.49 -8.99 2.82
CA ASN A 143 9.50 -9.93 3.32
C ASN A 143 9.43 -11.19 2.42
N GLY A 144 9.46 -12.36 3.06
CA GLY A 144 9.68 -13.64 2.40
C GLY A 144 8.40 -14.34 1.95
N SER A 145 7.24 -13.91 2.42
CA SER A 145 5.96 -14.51 2.06
C SER A 145 5.46 -13.93 0.74
N SER A 146 5.05 -14.80 -0.18
CA SER A 146 4.35 -14.41 -1.42
C SER A 146 2.94 -13.89 -1.17
N ASN A 147 2.41 -14.05 0.04
CA ASN A 147 1.08 -13.61 0.43
C ASN A 147 1.09 -12.30 1.23
N LEU A 148 2.26 -11.75 1.57
CA LEU A 148 2.35 -10.49 2.31
C LEU A 148 2.74 -9.36 1.35
N HIS A 149 1.88 -8.36 1.25
CA HIS A 149 2.11 -7.17 0.44
C HIS A 149 2.08 -5.93 1.33
N ILE A 150 3.19 -5.20 1.40
CA ILE A 150 3.27 -3.97 2.18
C ILE A 150 3.02 -2.78 1.25
N VAL A 151 2.08 -1.90 1.60
CA VAL A 151 1.80 -0.67 0.86
C VAL A 151 2.19 0.53 1.72
N ILE A 152 3.16 1.31 1.25
CA ILE A 152 3.62 2.52 1.93
C ILE A 152 3.05 3.73 1.19
N ILE A 153 2.27 4.55 1.88
CA ILE A 153 1.75 5.80 1.35
C ILE A 153 2.55 6.95 1.95
N THR A 154 3.18 7.74 1.09
CA THR A 154 4.09 8.80 1.52
C THR A 154 4.00 10.05 0.67
N GLN A 155 4.42 11.17 1.25
CA GLN A 155 4.84 12.35 0.50
C GLN A 155 6.26 12.17 -0.05
N GLU A 156 6.77 13.19 -0.74
CA GLU A 156 8.07 13.15 -1.40
C GLU A 156 9.18 12.78 -0.41
N LEU A 157 9.74 11.59 -0.64
CA LEU A 157 10.95 11.06 -0.04
C LEU A 157 12.12 11.13 -1.02
N ASP A 158 11.93 11.71 -2.21
CA ASP A 158 12.85 11.70 -3.35
C ASP A 158 13.25 10.27 -3.77
N LEU A 159 12.34 9.29 -3.69
CA LEU A 159 12.71 7.94 -4.13
C LEU A 159 13.02 7.94 -5.63
N PRO A 160 13.90 7.02 -6.08
CA PRO A 160 14.18 6.87 -7.50
C PRO A 160 12.88 6.73 -8.30
N ALA A 161 12.81 7.39 -9.46
CA ALA A 161 11.60 7.45 -10.28
C ALA A 161 11.00 6.07 -10.57
N PRO A 162 9.66 5.95 -10.77
CA PRO A 162 9.01 4.71 -11.17
C PRO A 162 9.76 4.01 -12.32
N GLY A 163 10.14 2.74 -12.11
CA GLY A 163 10.90 1.95 -13.11
C GLY A 163 12.43 2.08 -13.06
N SER A 164 12.99 2.88 -12.15
CA SER A 164 14.43 2.86 -11.89
C SER A 164 14.82 1.67 -11.00
N THR A 165 15.86 0.94 -11.40
CA THR A 165 16.26 -0.35 -10.79
C THR A 165 17.04 -0.18 -9.47
N TYR A 166 16.45 0.48 -8.47
CA TYR A 166 17.05 0.55 -7.13
C TYR A 166 16.80 -0.73 -6.32
N ASN A 167 15.61 -1.32 -6.46
CA ASN A 167 15.24 -2.60 -5.87
C ASN A 167 14.06 -3.21 -6.65
N SER A 168 14.27 -4.34 -7.32
CA SER A 168 13.22 -5.00 -8.14
C SER A 168 12.05 -5.56 -7.33
N ARG A 169 12.15 -5.53 -5.99
CA ARG A 169 11.09 -5.96 -5.06
C ARG A 169 10.12 -4.82 -4.71
N ILE A 170 10.39 -3.60 -5.17
CA ILE A 170 9.60 -2.41 -4.85
C ILE A 170 8.91 -1.91 -6.11
N LEU A 171 7.57 -1.87 -6.08
CA LEU A 171 6.78 -1.10 -7.04
C LEU A 171 6.68 0.35 -6.56
N THR A 172 6.93 1.33 -7.43
CA THR A 172 6.76 2.75 -7.10
C THR A 172 5.69 3.36 -7.99
N ILE A 173 4.65 3.93 -7.37
CA ILE A 173 3.57 4.65 -8.03
C ILE A 173 3.73 6.14 -7.69
N GLY A 174 4.14 6.93 -8.67
CA GLY A 174 4.43 8.35 -8.52
C GLY A 174 3.23 9.27 -8.83
N LYS A 175 3.43 10.57 -8.60
CA LYS A 175 2.48 11.64 -8.90
C LYS A 175 1.91 11.61 -10.33
N ASP A 176 2.70 11.18 -11.31
CA ASP A 176 2.31 11.15 -12.73
C ASP A 176 1.29 10.05 -13.05
N THR A 177 0.91 9.23 -12.07
CA THR A 177 -0.13 8.20 -12.19
C THR A 177 -1.34 8.51 -11.29
N LEU A 178 -1.21 9.40 -10.31
CA LEU A 178 -2.26 9.73 -9.34
C LEU A 178 -3.23 10.78 -9.89
N PHE A 179 -3.96 10.39 -10.94
CA PHE A 179 -5.05 11.19 -11.49
C PHE A 179 -6.39 10.56 -11.11
N PHE A 180 -7.25 11.37 -10.49
CA PHE A 180 -8.64 11.02 -10.18
C PHE A 180 -9.56 11.64 -11.22
N THR A 181 -10.58 10.90 -11.63
CA THR A 181 -11.59 11.41 -12.54
C THR A 181 -12.82 11.84 -11.73
N ALA A 182 -13.25 13.08 -11.88
CA ALA A 182 -14.51 13.56 -11.31
C ALA A 182 -15.68 13.07 -12.17
N ARG A 183 -16.80 12.73 -11.52
CA ARG A 183 -18.05 12.39 -12.22
C ARG A 183 -18.59 13.65 -12.94
N GLY A 184 -18.41 13.73 -14.26
CA GLY A 184 -18.99 14.82 -15.07
C GLY A 184 -18.37 15.07 -16.45
N GLU A 185 -17.14 14.62 -16.72
CA GLU A 185 -16.49 14.83 -18.04
C GLU A 185 -16.30 13.51 -18.78
N GLY A 186 -17.43 12.88 -19.10
CA GLY A 186 -17.51 11.72 -19.98
C GLY A 186 -18.76 11.82 -20.83
N LYS A 187 -18.85 12.84 -21.69
CA LYS A 187 -19.86 12.85 -22.75
C LYS A 187 -19.53 11.72 -23.73
N GLY A 188 -20.29 10.63 -23.61
CA GLY A 188 -20.83 9.86 -24.73
C GLY A 188 -19.84 9.06 -25.59
N SER A 189 -19.77 7.77 -25.33
CA SER A 189 -20.05 6.74 -26.34
C SER A 189 -20.24 5.42 -25.61
N GLY A 190 -21.47 4.91 -25.64
CA GLY A 190 -21.75 3.57 -25.13
C GLY A 190 -21.09 2.54 -26.02
N GLU A 191 -20.28 1.68 -25.43
CA GLU A 191 -20.17 0.29 -25.86
C GLU A 191 -20.24 -0.60 -24.61
N SER A 192 -21.22 -1.50 -24.65
CA SER A 192 -21.49 -2.51 -23.64
C SER A 192 -20.32 -3.50 -23.61
N LEU A 193 -19.49 -3.46 -22.57
CA LEU A 193 -18.53 -4.53 -22.28
C LEU A 193 -19.26 -5.73 -21.67
N SER A 194 -20.05 -6.42 -22.50
CA SER A 194 -20.71 -7.68 -22.17
C SER A 194 -20.34 -8.79 -23.16
N SER A 195 -19.08 -8.85 -23.61
CA SER A 195 -18.63 -9.86 -24.58
C SER A 195 -17.16 -10.27 -24.46
N PHE A 196 -16.67 -10.61 -23.27
CA PHE A 196 -15.38 -11.34 -23.14
C PHE A 196 -15.39 -12.38 -22.03
N ILE A 197 -16.40 -13.25 -22.00
CA ILE A 197 -16.27 -14.59 -21.37
C ILE A 197 -16.96 -15.61 -22.28
N SER A 198 -16.27 -16.00 -23.35
CA SER A 198 -16.49 -17.27 -24.04
C SER A 198 -15.20 -17.71 -24.71
N GLY A 199 -14.30 -18.31 -23.92
CA GLY A 199 -13.20 -19.13 -24.42
C GLY A 199 -13.64 -20.60 -24.51
N PRO A 200 -13.12 -21.38 -25.47
CA PRO A 200 -13.79 -22.58 -25.97
C PRO A 200 -13.56 -23.80 -25.10
N THR A 201 -14.61 -24.60 -24.95
CA THR A 201 -14.55 -26.00 -24.54
C THR A 201 -13.75 -26.80 -25.59
N ARG A 202 -12.65 -27.41 -25.16
CA ARG A 202 -12.14 -28.67 -25.72
C ARG A 202 -11.34 -29.43 -24.68
#